data_AF-A0A7V2H2V1-F1
#
_entry.id   AF-A0A7V2H2V1-F1
#
_cell.length_a   1.000
_cell.length_b   1.000
_cell.length_c   1.000
_cell.angle_alpha   90.00
_cell.angle_beta   90.00
_cell.angle_gamma   90.00
#
_symmetry.space_group_name_H-M   'P 1'
#
loop_
_entity.id
_entity.type
_entity.pdbx_description
1 polymer ?
#
loop_
_entity_poly.entity_id
_entity_poly.type
_entity_poly.pdbx_seq_one_letter_code
_entity_poly.pdbx_strand_id
1 'polypeptide(L)'
;MSTEFEDSSSRDAGRPSRPSQPAHGCQIEIRIDNRGDLNIYNCSAPPPGKPSCDGRRDDKCPTATGACVPLALGAKPKQSRRRKLDRLLARTPVPSALAAAFFHTARRFRSGRSAGNALEALAFERFSRLSPELRRVLECTVDSFDSLGAGERDRLVDAGLLGDPAQPIGEQQLAEAISNEITRRVGLLVFGETTAIEQERPGRVRVFEPTGEIFEPFVRICRINGLRTASFKPTLALAEFQPAELQFDCQLVDQGGQVVPNCAVQTPPCTGNQFDSACLRVPEIEAGSAVLLEGVNFFSVDATVLLTPKGGGLPTRRVDAHVVGDLVTPVNEPVNGKTVVILDCRVKDRLTFRVPDDLPPGVYEFQVAVPNLTGFPQLDPELRSNAEYITVVPPSTARFQLSAEKLFAREETSPESFGSDEVGIRVVALPLAPDGSTGSPQSHTLRFSDVDTGETRTIDRVLFSHAQPIAGVALTIAGYEIDSEEAFEKQIDDWTDVFIDTVKSQWDKIKGLIAAAGGFSALKGLGLKVYIALAIAAVIALAIDFFYSLWAPADLLMDDAIGLSAVDLALLTSLVVPVEPVPERTTEREIRVVVKDQSKSPQTYLETRAYESDDEDSRYELRLRLTRTA
;
A
#
# COMPACT_ATOMS: atom_id res chain seq x y z
N MET A 1 44.97 7.16 -2.02
CA MET A 1 46.26 6.61 -1.53
C MET A 1 46.16 5.12 -1.77
N SER A 2 46.74 4.70 -2.89
CA SER A 2 46.62 3.37 -3.47
C SER A 2 47.89 2.59 -3.17
N THR A 3 47.79 1.30 -2.91
CA THR A 3 48.85 0.33 -3.20
C THR A 3 48.25 -1.07 -3.33
N GLU A 4 48.18 -1.53 -4.58
CA GLU A 4 48.29 -2.93 -4.97
C GLU A 4 49.72 -3.44 -4.75
N PHE A 5 49.91 -4.74 -4.55
CA PHE A 5 51.11 -5.45 -5.01
C PHE A 5 50.79 -6.94 -5.26
N GLU A 6 51.22 -7.40 -6.44
CA GLU A 6 51.08 -8.74 -7.00
C GLU A 6 52.05 -9.78 -6.40
N ASP A 7 51.53 -11.00 -6.31
CA ASP A 7 52.05 -12.33 -6.68
C ASP A 7 53.56 -12.64 -6.76
N SER A 8 53.97 -13.78 -6.17
CA SER A 8 54.95 -14.70 -6.79
C SER A 8 54.92 -16.10 -6.16
N SER A 9 54.87 -17.09 -7.05
CA SER A 9 54.84 -18.54 -6.87
C SER A 9 56.16 -19.20 -6.44
N SER A 10 56.11 -20.36 -5.77
CA SER A 10 57.00 -21.51 -6.07
C SER A 10 56.41 -22.86 -5.60
N ARG A 11 56.53 -23.88 -6.48
CA ARG A 11 56.26 -25.33 -6.32
C ARG A 11 57.52 -25.99 -5.69
N ASP A 12 57.51 -27.10 -4.95
CA ASP A 12 57.22 -28.51 -5.31
C ASP A 12 57.36 -29.36 -4.00
N ALA A 13 56.45 -30.27 -3.62
CA ALA A 13 56.27 -31.69 -3.99
C ALA A 13 56.76 -32.70 -2.90
N GLY A 14 55.87 -33.61 -2.45
CA GLY A 14 56.23 -34.87 -1.74
C GLY A 14 55.31 -35.33 -0.57
N ARG A 15 54.35 -36.22 -0.85
CA ARG A 15 53.50 -37.03 0.10
C ARG A 15 54.30 -38.25 0.68
N PRO A 16 53.76 -39.12 1.58
CA PRO A 16 52.84 -38.95 2.74
C PRO A 16 53.24 -39.80 3.99
N SER A 17 52.73 -39.47 5.19
CA SER A 17 52.52 -40.45 6.27
C SER A 17 51.29 -40.10 7.14
N ARG A 18 50.35 -41.06 7.21
CA ARG A 18 49.11 -41.12 8.04
C ARG A 18 49.45 -41.68 9.45
N PRO A 19 48.48 -41.85 10.39
CA PRO A 19 47.38 -40.98 10.84
C PRO A 19 47.26 -40.95 12.39
N SER A 20 46.71 -39.89 13.01
CA SER A 20 46.11 -40.04 14.36
C SER A 20 45.27 -38.82 14.79
N GLN A 21 43.97 -38.85 14.49
CA GLN A 21 42.89 -38.95 15.49
C GLN A 21 41.52 -38.87 14.79
N PRO A 22 40.53 -39.68 15.21
CA PRO A 22 39.19 -39.63 14.64
C PRO A 22 38.46 -38.37 15.13
N ALA A 23 37.85 -37.67 14.18
CA ALA A 23 36.98 -36.53 14.40
C ALA A 23 35.79 -36.91 15.31
N HIS A 24 35.62 -36.18 16.40
CA HIS A 24 34.34 -36.10 17.09
C HIS A 24 34.02 -34.62 17.35
N GLY A 25 33.53 -33.99 16.28
CA GLY A 25 32.98 -32.64 16.29
C GLY A 25 32.70 -32.26 14.84
N CYS A 26 31.43 -32.19 14.45
CA CYS A 26 31.07 -31.55 13.19
C CYS A 26 31.54 -30.10 13.26
N GLN A 27 32.53 -29.75 12.45
CA GLN A 27 32.91 -28.36 12.27
C GLN A 27 31.90 -27.76 11.28
N ILE A 28 30.86 -27.12 11.82
CA ILE A 28 29.87 -26.39 11.03
C ILE A 28 30.39 -24.96 10.89
N GLU A 29 30.74 -24.56 9.67
CA GLU A 29 31.04 -23.16 9.33
C GLU A 29 29.75 -22.54 8.78
N ILE A 30 29.10 -21.69 9.57
CA ILE A 30 27.93 -20.91 9.12
C ILE A 30 28.44 -19.51 8.75
N ARG A 31 28.32 -19.14 7.48
CA ARG A 31 28.58 -17.78 7.01
C ARG A 31 27.24 -17.08 6.78
N ILE A 32 27.05 -15.96 7.45
CA ILE A 32 25.81 -15.18 7.34
C ILE A 32 26.22 -13.76 6.97
N ASP A 33 25.83 -13.32 5.78
CA ASP A 33 25.91 -11.92 5.36
C ASP A 33 24.59 -11.24 5.74
N ASN A 34 24.62 -10.27 6.66
CA ASN A 34 23.43 -9.57 7.12
C ASN A 34 23.63 -8.06 7.13
N ARG A 35 22.60 -7.30 6.73
CA ARG A 35 22.53 -5.83 6.86
C ARG A 35 21.89 -5.40 8.20
N GLY A 36 22.44 -5.86 9.32
CA GLY A 36 22.02 -5.42 10.66
C GLY A 36 22.34 -6.41 11.79
N ASP A 37 21.78 -6.18 12.97
CA ASP A 37 21.96 -7.09 14.12
C ASP A 37 21.23 -8.41 13.89
N LEU A 38 21.97 -9.51 14.00
CA LEU A 38 21.48 -10.88 13.87
C LEU A 38 21.57 -11.58 15.23
N ASN A 39 20.51 -12.28 15.66
CA ASN A 39 20.58 -13.10 16.85
C ASN A 39 20.65 -14.59 16.47
N ILE A 40 21.78 -15.23 16.79
CA ILE A 40 21.99 -16.66 16.56
C ILE A 40 21.68 -17.42 17.85
N TYR A 41 20.76 -18.38 17.78
CA TYR A 41 20.34 -19.18 18.93
C TYR A 41 20.78 -20.64 18.74
N ASN A 42 21.90 -21.02 19.37
CA ASN A 42 22.42 -22.38 19.27
C ASN A 42 21.94 -23.25 20.45
N CYS A 43 21.62 -24.52 20.18
CA CYS A 43 21.33 -25.50 21.21
C CYS A 43 22.63 -26.19 21.63
N SER A 44 22.87 -26.32 22.94
CA SER A 44 23.99 -27.14 23.41
C SER A 44 23.67 -28.60 23.12
N ALA A 45 24.54 -29.30 22.37
CA ALA A 45 24.36 -30.73 22.12
C ALA A 45 24.26 -31.49 23.47
N PRO A 46 23.28 -32.39 23.65
CA PRO A 46 23.22 -33.19 24.86
C PRO A 46 24.46 -34.09 24.94
N PRO A 47 25.01 -34.34 26.15
CA PRO A 47 26.17 -35.21 26.31
C PRO A 47 25.90 -36.62 25.75
N PRO A 48 26.91 -37.31 25.18
CA PRO A 48 26.70 -38.61 24.55
C PRO A 48 26.17 -39.63 25.57
N GLY A 49 25.03 -40.26 25.26
CA GLY A 49 24.55 -41.43 26.01
C GLY A 49 23.14 -41.36 26.63
N LYS A 50 22.28 -40.40 26.26
CA LYS A 50 20.85 -40.44 26.62
C LYS A 50 19.95 -40.38 25.38
N PRO A 51 19.09 -41.38 25.14
CA PRO A 51 18.08 -41.31 24.10
C PRO A 51 16.83 -40.56 24.57
N SER A 52 16.13 -40.01 23.57
CA SER A 52 14.74 -39.56 23.54
C SER A 52 14.33 -38.35 24.38
N CYS A 53 13.78 -37.37 23.67
CA CYS A 53 12.98 -36.25 24.17
C CYS A 53 11.68 -36.76 24.78
N ASP A 54 11.76 -37.40 25.95
CA ASP A 54 10.59 -37.78 26.74
C ASP A 54 10.06 -36.56 27.49
N GLY A 55 9.54 -35.56 26.76
CA GLY A 55 8.54 -34.55 27.16
C GLY A 55 8.64 -33.82 28.52
N ARG A 56 9.72 -33.98 29.28
CA ARG A 56 9.86 -33.47 30.66
C ARG A 56 11.34 -33.32 31.01
N ARG A 57 11.91 -32.15 30.69
CA ARG A 57 12.96 -31.47 31.48
C ARG A 57 13.28 -30.11 30.85
N ASP A 58 13.14 -29.07 31.67
CA ASP A 58 13.84 -27.76 31.81
C ASP A 58 14.83 -27.19 30.78
N ASP A 59 15.03 -27.79 29.61
CA ASP A 59 15.77 -27.16 28.50
C ASP A 59 14.79 -26.21 27.79
N LYS A 60 14.69 -24.98 28.29
CA LYS A 60 13.85 -23.94 27.68
C LYS A 60 14.32 -23.73 26.23
N CYS A 61 13.44 -23.99 25.26
CA CYS A 61 13.67 -23.57 23.88
C CYS A 61 14.09 -22.08 23.87
N PRO A 62 15.12 -21.71 23.09
CA PRO A 62 15.62 -20.35 23.11
C PRO A 62 14.51 -19.40 22.69
N THR A 63 14.34 -18.30 23.43
CA THR A 63 13.41 -17.23 23.05
C THR A 63 14.19 -16.15 22.35
N ALA A 64 13.71 -15.69 21.20
CA ALA A 64 14.35 -14.57 20.54
C ALA A 64 14.33 -13.33 21.44
N THR A 65 15.43 -12.57 21.49
CA THR A 65 15.51 -11.34 22.27
C THR A 65 14.42 -10.36 21.80
N GLY A 66 13.46 -10.09 22.68
CA GLY A 66 12.30 -9.24 22.39
C GLY A 66 11.09 -9.97 21.79
N ALA A 67 11.14 -11.29 21.61
CA ALA A 67 9.99 -12.11 21.25
C ALA A 67 9.29 -12.68 22.50
N CYS A 68 8.02 -13.01 22.34
CA CYS A 68 7.15 -13.54 23.39
C CYS A 68 6.83 -15.03 23.23
N VAL A 69 7.22 -15.61 22.09
CA VAL A 69 7.12 -17.04 21.80
C VAL A 69 8.53 -17.60 21.58
N PRO A 70 8.85 -18.81 22.08
CA PRO A 70 10.14 -19.45 21.80
C PRO A 70 10.35 -19.73 20.31
N LEU A 71 11.61 -19.92 19.93
CA LEU A 71 12.00 -20.40 18.62
C LEU A 71 11.97 -21.94 18.58
N ALA A 72 11.73 -22.50 17.40
CA ALA A 72 12.00 -23.91 17.16
C ALA A 72 13.48 -24.24 17.38
N LEU A 73 13.74 -25.50 17.73
CA LEU A 73 15.09 -26.04 17.61
C LEU A 73 15.51 -26.02 16.14
N GLY A 74 16.60 -25.32 15.83
CA GLY A 74 17.10 -25.20 14.45
C GLY A 74 16.51 -24.03 13.66
N ALA A 75 15.65 -23.20 14.27
CA ALA A 75 15.10 -22.01 13.63
C ALA A 75 16.21 -21.07 13.11
N LYS A 76 15.94 -20.39 11.98
CA LYS A 76 16.89 -19.42 11.45
C LYS A 76 17.07 -18.25 12.41
N PRO A 77 18.21 -17.54 12.31
CA PRO A 77 18.41 -16.32 13.05
C PRO A 77 17.36 -15.28 12.71
N LYS A 78 16.56 -14.86 13.71
CA LYS A 78 15.51 -13.86 13.53
C LYS A 78 16.01 -12.44 13.64
N GLN A 79 15.35 -11.54 12.93
CA GLN A 79 15.53 -10.11 13.12
C GLN A 79 15.21 -9.71 14.57
N SER A 80 16.03 -8.82 15.11
CA SER A 80 15.76 -8.25 16.43
C SER A 80 14.50 -7.40 16.41
N ARG A 81 13.77 -7.37 17.54
CA ARG A 81 12.66 -6.44 17.77
C ARG A 81 13.03 -5.00 17.41
N ARG A 82 14.28 -4.60 17.72
CA ARG A 82 14.78 -3.25 17.44
C ARG A 82 14.82 -2.96 15.94
N ARG A 83 15.38 -3.85 15.13
CA ARG A 83 15.44 -3.70 13.67
C ARG A 83 14.04 -3.54 13.06
N LYS A 84 13.08 -4.40 13.48
CA LYS A 84 11.69 -4.33 13.01
C LYS A 84 11.04 -2.98 13.31
N LEU A 85 11.25 -2.46 14.53
CA LEU A 85 10.75 -1.17 14.98
C LEU A 85 11.44 0.02 14.31
N ASP A 86 12.76 -0.04 14.10
CA ASP A 86 13.51 1.02 13.42
C ASP A 86 13.02 1.22 11.99
N ARG A 87 12.71 0.12 11.27
CA ARG A 87 12.06 0.19 9.96
C ARG A 87 10.71 0.92 10.01
N LEU A 88 9.89 0.63 11.02
CA LEU A 88 8.60 1.33 11.19
C LEU A 88 8.84 2.82 11.49
N LEU A 89 9.73 3.14 12.44
CA LEU A 89 10.01 4.52 12.86
C LEU A 89 10.58 5.38 11.72
N ALA A 90 11.34 4.78 10.80
CA ALA A 90 11.90 5.48 9.66
C ALA A 90 10.82 5.87 8.62
N ARG A 91 9.75 5.07 8.50
CA ARG A 91 8.84 5.11 7.34
C ARG A 91 7.35 5.17 7.68
N THR A 92 6.98 5.39 8.95
CA THR A 92 5.58 5.60 9.39
C THR A 92 5.27 7.11 9.41
N PRO A 93 4.59 7.67 8.38
CA PRO A 93 4.30 9.10 8.34
C PRO A 93 3.06 9.48 9.16
N VAL A 94 2.20 8.50 9.47
CA VAL A 94 0.96 8.68 10.24
C VAL A 94 0.87 7.56 11.29
N PRO A 95 0.76 7.88 12.60
CA PRO A 95 0.64 6.88 13.67
C PRO A 95 -0.64 6.05 13.57
N SER A 96 -0.59 4.80 14.01
CA SER A 96 -1.75 3.87 13.97
C SER A 96 -2.71 4.06 15.15
N ALA A 97 -3.98 4.37 14.86
CA ALA A 97 -5.06 4.42 15.83
C ALA A 97 -5.55 3.03 16.24
N LEU A 98 -5.60 2.07 15.29
CA LEU A 98 -6.01 0.68 15.56
C LEU A 98 -5.06 -0.02 16.53
N ALA A 99 -3.75 0.13 16.32
CA ALA A 99 -2.76 -0.44 17.24
C ALA A 99 -2.88 0.20 18.63
N ALA A 100 -3.01 1.53 18.72
CA ALA A 100 -3.19 2.22 20.00
C ALA A 100 -4.41 1.68 20.77
N ALA A 101 -5.53 1.52 20.08
CA ALA A 101 -6.77 1.01 20.65
C ALA A 101 -6.64 -0.41 21.17
N PHE A 102 -5.98 -1.29 20.41
CA PHE A 102 -5.70 -2.66 20.84
C PHE A 102 -4.86 -2.67 22.13
N PHE A 103 -3.71 -1.98 22.14
CA PHE A 103 -2.79 -1.99 23.28
C PHE A 103 -3.38 -1.34 24.53
N HIS A 104 -4.16 -0.26 24.39
CA HIS A 104 -4.87 0.34 25.52
C HIS A 104 -5.90 -0.63 26.12
N THR A 105 -6.70 -1.28 25.26
CA THR A 105 -7.68 -2.29 25.70
C THR A 105 -7.00 -3.47 26.41
N ALA A 106 -5.89 -3.95 25.85
CA ALA A 106 -5.07 -5.02 26.43
C ALA A 106 -4.47 -4.65 27.80
N ARG A 107 -3.93 -3.43 27.94
CA ARG A 107 -3.45 -2.89 29.24
C ARG A 107 -4.55 -2.88 30.30
N ARG A 108 -5.75 -2.45 29.92
CA ARG A 108 -6.90 -2.39 30.82
C ARG A 108 -7.35 -3.76 31.30
N PHE A 109 -7.43 -4.72 30.38
CA PHE A 109 -7.71 -6.11 30.72
C PHE A 109 -6.66 -6.68 31.68
N ARG A 110 -5.37 -6.51 31.39
CA ARG A 110 -4.26 -6.95 32.27
C ARG A 110 -4.31 -6.30 33.65
N SER A 111 -4.78 -5.07 33.74
CA SER A 111 -4.94 -4.34 35.01
C SER A 111 -6.17 -4.78 35.82
N GLY A 112 -6.87 -5.84 35.41
CA GLY A 112 -8.05 -6.37 36.11
C GLY A 112 -9.25 -5.43 36.08
N ARG A 113 -9.30 -4.48 35.14
CA ARG A 113 -10.47 -3.61 34.98
C ARG A 113 -11.64 -4.41 34.42
N SER A 114 -12.86 -3.98 34.73
CA SER A 114 -14.05 -4.44 34.01
C SER A 114 -14.17 -3.70 32.69
N ALA A 115 -14.77 -4.34 31.67
CA ALA A 115 -15.05 -3.70 30.39
C ALA A 115 -15.91 -2.44 30.64
N GLY A 116 -15.45 -1.29 30.12
CA GLY A 116 -16.13 -0.01 30.31
C GLY A 116 -17.20 0.30 29.27
N ASN A 117 -17.21 -0.41 28.13
CA ASN A 117 -18.17 -0.24 27.04
C ASN A 117 -18.25 -1.50 26.15
N ALA A 118 -19.04 -1.43 25.08
CA ALA A 118 -19.25 -2.56 24.17
C ALA A 118 -18.00 -2.94 23.34
N LEU A 119 -17.10 -2.00 23.04
CA LEU A 119 -15.81 -2.30 22.40
C LEU A 119 -14.95 -3.19 23.30
N GLU A 120 -14.77 -2.77 24.55
CA GLU A 120 -13.98 -3.52 25.52
C GLU A 120 -14.64 -4.85 25.88
N ALA A 121 -15.96 -4.91 25.95
CA ALA A 121 -16.66 -6.15 26.29
C ALA A 121 -16.32 -7.29 25.32
N LEU A 122 -16.30 -7.00 24.01
CA LEU A 122 -15.92 -7.98 22.98
C LEU A 122 -14.46 -8.42 23.10
N ALA A 123 -13.56 -7.46 23.32
CA ALA A 123 -12.14 -7.75 23.49
C ALA A 123 -11.87 -8.54 24.78
N PHE A 124 -12.48 -8.15 25.91
CA PHE A 124 -12.28 -8.77 27.22
C PHE A 124 -12.87 -10.16 27.25
N GLU A 125 -14.02 -10.40 26.62
CA GLU A 125 -14.56 -11.74 26.42
C GLU A 125 -13.54 -12.64 25.71
N ARG A 126 -12.94 -12.15 24.61
CA ARG A 126 -11.90 -12.88 23.88
C ARG A 126 -10.65 -13.12 24.74
N PHE A 127 -10.15 -12.09 25.42
CA PHE A 127 -8.97 -12.19 26.27
C PHE A 127 -9.18 -13.12 27.49
N SER A 128 -10.40 -13.19 28.02
CA SER A 128 -10.75 -14.08 29.14
C SER A 128 -10.65 -15.56 28.77
N ARG A 129 -10.86 -15.89 27.49
CA ARG A 129 -10.85 -17.26 26.93
C ARG A 129 -9.48 -17.72 26.45
N LEU A 130 -8.45 -16.86 26.55
CA LEU A 130 -7.09 -17.23 26.18
C LEU A 130 -6.60 -18.42 27.01
N SER A 131 -5.89 -19.33 26.35
CA SER A 131 -5.12 -20.37 27.04
C SER A 131 -4.07 -19.75 27.97
N PRO A 132 -3.58 -20.48 28.98
CA PRO A 132 -2.49 -19.99 29.82
C PRO A 132 -1.26 -19.53 29.03
N GLU A 133 -0.96 -20.22 27.92
CA GLU A 133 0.12 -19.89 26.98
C GLU A 133 -0.12 -18.53 26.34
N LEU A 134 -1.28 -18.34 25.69
CA LEU A 134 -1.60 -17.09 25.01
C LEU A 134 -1.77 -15.91 25.98
N ARG A 135 -2.16 -16.17 27.23
CA ARG A 135 -2.19 -15.14 28.28
C ARG A 135 -0.78 -14.63 28.61
N ARG A 136 0.23 -15.52 28.67
CA ARG A 136 1.64 -15.13 28.82
C ARG A 136 2.13 -14.33 27.62
N VAL A 137 1.72 -14.71 26.40
CA VAL A 137 2.07 -13.96 25.18
C VAL A 137 1.45 -12.56 25.25
N LEU A 138 0.15 -12.42 25.55
CA LEU A 138 -0.52 -11.14 25.77
C LEU A 138 0.23 -10.27 26.79
N GLU A 139 0.63 -10.84 27.93
CA GLU A 139 1.37 -10.12 28.96
C GLU A 139 2.70 -9.58 28.43
N CYS A 140 3.48 -10.45 27.81
CA CYS A 140 4.76 -10.08 27.20
C CYS A 140 4.60 -9.04 26.07
N THR A 141 3.59 -9.18 25.19
CA THR A 141 3.34 -8.24 24.09
C THR A 141 3.02 -6.84 24.62
N VAL A 142 2.22 -6.73 25.69
CA VAL A 142 1.95 -5.45 26.34
C VAL A 142 3.19 -4.91 27.06
N ASP A 143 3.96 -5.73 27.76
CA ASP A 143 5.21 -5.29 28.39
C ASP A 143 6.23 -4.79 27.35
N SER A 144 6.31 -5.45 26.20
CA SER A 144 7.10 -5.02 25.05
C SER A 144 6.68 -3.63 24.56
N PHE A 145 5.39 -3.39 24.42
CA PHE A 145 4.85 -2.08 24.05
C PHE A 145 5.12 -1.01 25.11
N ASP A 146 4.98 -1.36 26.39
CA ASP A 146 5.21 -0.46 27.53
C ASP A 146 6.68 -0.08 27.67
N SER A 147 7.59 -0.94 27.20
CA SER A 147 9.04 -0.70 27.18
C SER A 147 9.51 0.29 26.11
N LEU A 148 8.66 0.63 25.12
CA LEU A 148 9.00 1.62 24.11
C LEU A 148 9.17 3.01 24.72
N GLY A 149 10.17 3.76 24.25
CA GLY A 149 10.32 5.16 24.63
C GLY A 149 9.11 6.00 24.19
N ALA A 150 8.76 7.05 24.96
CA ALA A 150 7.59 7.88 24.66
C ALA A 150 7.60 8.44 23.23
N GLY A 151 8.74 9.01 22.80
CA GLY A 151 8.87 9.53 21.43
C GLY A 151 8.79 8.47 20.32
N GLU A 152 9.13 7.21 20.62
CA GLU A 152 8.96 6.11 19.65
C GLU A 152 7.50 5.71 19.55
N ARG A 153 6.84 5.61 20.71
CA ARG A 153 5.43 5.29 20.82
C ARG A 153 4.57 6.32 20.10
N ASP A 154 4.82 7.61 20.32
CA ASP A 154 4.07 8.71 19.71
C ASP A 154 4.22 8.77 18.17
N ARG A 155 5.32 8.23 17.63
CA ARG A 155 5.53 8.12 16.18
C ARG A 155 4.83 6.91 15.55
N LEU A 156 4.66 5.82 16.30
CA LEU A 156 4.12 4.56 15.78
C LEU A 156 2.61 4.42 15.98
N VAL A 157 2.09 4.92 17.10
CA VAL A 157 0.68 4.78 17.46
C VAL A 157 0.09 6.09 17.96
N ASP A 158 -1.23 6.25 17.83
CA ASP A 158 -1.92 7.46 18.24
C ASP A 158 -1.88 7.63 19.78
N ALA A 159 -1.04 8.55 20.25
CA ALA A 159 -0.88 8.86 21.66
C ALA A 159 -2.17 9.39 22.32
N GLY A 160 -3.08 10.01 21.55
CA GLY A 160 -4.36 10.50 22.03
C GLY A 160 -5.30 9.39 22.51
N LEU A 161 -5.04 8.14 22.10
CA LEU A 161 -5.78 6.95 22.54
C LEU A 161 -5.11 6.23 23.72
N LEU A 162 -3.87 6.60 24.09
CA LEU A 162 -3.08 5.94 25.14
C LEU A 162 -3.18 6.65 26.50
N GLY A 163 -4.34 7.26 26.79
CA GLY A 163 -4.58 7.99 28.03
C GLY A 163 -4.58 7.10 29.29
N ASP A 164 -5.19 7.60 30.37
CA ASP A 164 -5.25 6.88 31.64
C ASP A 164 -5.86 5.46 31.48
N PRO A 165 -5.12 4.38 31.80
CA PRO A 165 -5.64 3.01 31.78
C PRO A 165 -6.83 2.79 32.74
N ALA A 166 -7.18 3.73 33.61
CA ALA A 166 -8.44 3.69 34.36
C ALA A 166 -9.68 3.98 33.50
N GLN A 167 -9.53 4.61 32.33
CA GLN A 167 -10.64 4.97 31.43
C GLN A 167 -10.66 4.14 30.14
N PRO A 168 -11.83 3.63 29.71
CA PRO A 168 -11.96 2.96 28.42
C PRO A 168 -11.86 3.97 27.25
N ILE A 169 -11.44 3.52 26.07
CA ILE A 169 -11.58 4.31 24.84
C ILE A 169 -13.05 4.30 24.41
N GLY A 170 -13.63 5.47 24.18
CA GLY A 170 -15.00 5.60 23.66
C GLY A 170 -15.10 5.24 22.17
N GLU A 171 -16.26 4.73 21.74
CA GLU A 171 -16.53 4.40 20.33
C GLU A 171 -16.34 5.59 19.39
N GLN A 172 -16.84 6.75 19.80
CA GLN A 172 -16.70 8.01 19.06
C GLN A 172 -15.24 8.46 18.96
N GLN A 173 -14.49 8.39 20.07
CA GLN A 173 -13.08 8.76 20.12
C GLN A 173 -12.24 7.90 19.17
N LEU A 174 -12.49 6.57 19.15
CA LEU A 174 -11.79 5.67 18.23
C LEU A 174 -12.18 5.93 16.76
N ALA A 175 -13.46 6.18 16.49
CA ALA A 175 -13.93 6.52 15.15
C ALA A 175 -13.27 7.81 14.61
N GLU A 176 -13.13 8.83 15.46
CA GLU A 176 -12.46 10.09 15.11
C GLU A 176 -10.96 9.89 14.86
N ALA A 177 -10.26 9.14 15.72
CA ALA A 177 -8.84 8.85 15.55
C ALA A 177 -8.54 8.11 14.23
N ILE A 178 -9.35 7.10 13.89
CA ILE A 178 -9.22 6.37 12.62
C ILE A 178 -9.57 7.26 11.43
N SER A 179 -10.61 8.10 11.55
CA SER A 179 -10.98 9.05 10.48
C SER A 179 -9.84 10.04 10.21
N ASN A 180 -9.19 10.53 11.25
CA ASN A 180 -8.02 11.41 11.16
C ASN A 180 -6.82 10.68 10.54
N GLU A 181 -6.56 9.42 10.93
CA GLU A 181 -5.50 8.61 10.33
C GLU A 181 -5.74 8.43 8.82
N ILE A 182 -6.95 8.04 8.41
CA ILE A 182 -7.30 7.86 7.00
C ILE A 182 -7.18 9.18 6.24
N THR A 183 -7.70 10.28 6.79
CA THR A 183 -7.63 11.62 6.16
C THR A 183 -6.18 12.04 5.91
N ARG A 184 -5.29 11.86 6.90
CA ARG A 184 -3.87 12.18 6.76
C ARG A 184 -3.17 11.31 5.73
N ARG A 185 -3.52 10.01 5.66
CA ARG A 185 -2.99 9.10 4.64
C ARG A 185 -3.48 9.45 3.25
N VAL A 186 -4.76 9.81 3.08
CA VAL A 186 -5.27 10.30 1.79
C VAL A 186 -4.55 11.59 1.37
N GLY A 187 -4.31 12.51 2.30
CA GLY A 187 -3.51 13.71 2.04
C GLY A 187 -2.12 13.39 1.50
N LEU A 188 -1.42 12.42 2.11
CA LEU A 188 -0.12 11.95 1.61
C LEU A 188 -0.21 11.31 0.22
N LEU A 189 -1.19 10.43 0.01
CA LEU A 189 -1.36 9.70 -1.25
C LEU A 189 -1.69 10.65 -2.42
N VAL A 190 -2.57 11.62 -2.18
CA VAL A 190 -3.09 12.52 -3.23
C VAL A 190 -2.19 13.74 -3.40
N PHE A 191 -1.72 14.34 -2.31
CA PHE A 191 -1.05 15.64 -2.31
C PHE A 191 0.41 15.60 -1.82
N GLY A 192 0.85 14.48 -1.24
CA GLY A 192 2.20 14.34 -0.71
C GLY A 192 2.39 14.88 0.71
N GLU A 193 1.34 15.33 1.38
CA GLU A 193 1.41 15.90 2.74
C GLU A 193 0.17 15.57 3.59
N THR A 194 0.35 15.36 4.90
CA THR A 194 -0.73 14.87 5.78
C THR A 194 -1.85 15.86 6.05
N THR A 195 -1.63 17.16 5.90
CA THR A 195 -2.62 18.20 6.23
C THR A 195 -3.39 18.71 5.00
N ALA A 196 -3.00 18.28 3.80
CA ALA A 196 -3.49 18.83 2.54
C ALA A 196 -5.01 18.71 2.33
N ILE A 197 -5.67 17.72 2.94
CA ILE A 197 -7.13 17.57 2.82
C ILE A 197 -7.87 18.69 3.56
N GLU A 198 -7.32 19.16 4.68
CA GLU A 198 -7.94 20.19 5.52
C GLU A 198 -7.39 21.58 5.23
N GLN A 199 -6.22 21.66 4.61
CA GLN A 199 -5.48 22.90 4.39
C GLN A 199 -5.11 23.03 2.92
N GLU A 200 -5.97 23.69 2.17
CA GLU A 200 -5.62 24.17 0.84
C GLU A 200 -4.51 25.22 0.93
N ARG A 201 -3.68 25.28 -0.12
CA ARG A 201 -2.71 26.36 -0.27
C ARG A 201 -2.47 26.69 -1.74
N PRO A 202 -2.32 27.99 -2.07
CA PRO A 202 -1.97 28.39 -3.41
C PRO A 202 -0.53 27.96 -3.76
N GLY A 203 -0.31 27.61 -5.02
CA GLY A 203 1.02 27.49 -5.60
C GLY A 203 1.70 28.84 -5.78
N ARG A 204 2.97 28.82 -6.21
CA ARG A 204 3.70 30.04 -6.52
C ARG A 204 3.27 30.60 -7.88
N VAL A 205 3.04 31.92 -7.96
CA VAL A 205 2.77 32.60 -9.22
C VAL A 205 4.00 32.53 -10.14
N ARG A 206 3.84 31.90 -11.31
CA ARG A 206 4.86 31.74 -12.36
C ARG A 206 4.35 32.40 -13.65
N VAL A 207 4.11 33.70 -13.59
CA VAL A 207 3.63 34.49 -14.73
C VAL A 207 4.66 35.58 -15.00
N PHE A 208 4.93 35.83 -16.28
CA PHE A 208 5.80 36.92 -16.72
C PHE A 208 4.97 37.98 -17.44
N GLU A 209 5.46 39.23 -17.45
CA GLU A 209 4.80 40.32 -18.14
C GLU A 209 4.67 40.01 -19.64
N PRO A 210 3.46 40.01 -20.20
CA PRO A 210 3.25 39.83 -21.63
C PRO A 210 3.93 40.94 -22.46
N THR A 211 5.01 40.61 -23.15
CA THR A 211 5.59 41.48 -24.18
C THR A 211 5.32 40.88 -25.56
N GLY A 212 4.23 41.31 -26.22
CA GLY A 212 3.80 40.79 -27.52
C GLY A 212 2.76 39.67 -27.45
N GLU A 213 2.61 38.91 -28.52
CA GLU A 213 1.70 37.75 -28.57
C GLU A 213 2.26 36.59 -27.75
N ILE A 214 1.45 36.09 -26.81
CA ILE A 214 1.77 34.90 -26.02
C ILE A 214 1.00 33.72 -26.61
N PHE A 215 1.72 32.67 -27.00
CA PHE A 215 1.14 31.47 -27.59
C PHE A 215 1.06 30.28 -26.61
N GLU A 216 1.67 30.40 -25.43
CA GLU A 216 1.64 29.35 -24.41
C GLU A 216 0.69 29.71 -23.25
N PRO A 217 -0.16 28.78 -22.79
CA PRO A 217 -1.04 29.05 -21.66
C PRO A 217 -0.22 29.15 -20.38
N PHE A 218 -0.51 30.16 -19.55
CA PHE A 218 0.12 30.33 -18.25
C PHE A 218 -0.28 29.23 -17.27
N VAL A 219 -1.53 28.79 -17.30
CA VAL A 219 -2.00 27.65 -16.51
C VAL A 219 -1.85 26.40 -17.36
N ARG A 220 -1.35 25.31 -16.79
CA ARG A 220 -1.08 24.08 -17.54
C ARG A 220 -1.49 22.85 -16.75
N ILE A 221 -2.28 21.98 -17.37
CA ILE A 221 -2.54 20.62 -16.88
C ILE A 221 -1.48 19.71 -17.48
N CYS A 222 -0.58 19.23 -16.64
CA CYS A 222 0.51 18.33 -17.02
C CYS A 222 0.09 16.86 -16.95
N ARG A 223 -0.73 16.50 -15.96
CA ARG A 223 -1.24 15.14 -15.80
C ARG A 223 -2.69 15.11 -15.36
N ILE A 224 -3.41 14.06 -15.75
CA ILE A 224 -4.77 13.72 -15.32
C ILE A 224 -4.74 12.31 -14.76
N ASN A 225 -5.04 12.13 -13.47
CA ASN A 225 -4.94 10.86 -12.75
C ASN A 225 -3.59 10.16 -12.98
N GLY A 226 -2.51 10.94 -13.03
CA GLY A 226 -1.16 10.45 -13.28
C GLY A 226 -0.78 10.27 -14.75
N LEU A 227 -1.71 10.32 -15.70
CA LEU A 227 -1.43 10.21 -17.14
C LEU A 227 -0.95 11.55 -17.71
N ARG A 228 0.18 11.58 -18.43
CA ARG A 228 0.69 12.82 -19.05
C ARG A 228 -0.19 13.27 -20.21
N THR A 229 -0.42 14.58 -20.29
CA THR A 229 -1.23 15.20 -21.34
C THR A 229 -0.41 15.56 -22.58
N ALA A 230 -1.07 15.93 -23.68
CA ALA A 230 -0.42 16.53 -24.85
C ALA A 230 0.35 17.82 -24.52
N SER A 231 -0.05 18.48 -23.42
CA SER A 231 0.56 19.72 -22.96
C SER A 231 1.73 19.50 -22.00
N PHE A 232 2.16 18.25 -21.76
CA PHE A 232 3.29 17.96 -20.87
C PHE A 232 4.58 18.65 -21.35
N LYS A 233 5.35 19.20 -20.41
CA LYS A 233 6.61 19.90 -20.66
C LYS A 233 7.71 19.37 -19.73
N PRO A 234 8.91 19.04 -20.24
CA PRO A 234 9.35 19.11 -21.64
C PRO A 234 8.51 18.24 -22.59
N THR A 235 8.36 18.69 -23.84
CA THR A 235 7.49 18.00 -24.83
C THR A 235 8.00 16.58 -25.06
N LEU A 236 7.07 15.62 -25.05
CA LEU A 236 7.36 14.21 -25.32
C LEU A 236 7.31 13.91 -26.82
N ALA A 237 8.14 12.98 -27.29
CA ALA A 237 7.92 12.27 -28.54
C ALA A 237 6.81 11.21 -28.36
N LEU A 238 6.15 10.81 -29.45
CA LEU A 238 5.06 9.82 -29.40
C LEU A 238 5.50 8.50 -28.74
N ALA A 239 6.74 8.04 -29.02
CA ALA A 239 7.30 6.82 -28.45
C ALA A 239 7.61 6.92 -26.94
N GLU A 240 7.59 8.12 -26.36
CA GLU A 240 7.81 8.32 -24.93
C GLU A 240 6.51 8.26 -24.12
N PHE A 241 5.35 8.29 -24.78
CA PHE A 241 4.06 8.04 -24.12
C PHE A 241 3.95 6.56 -23.72
N GLN A 242 3.47 6.33 -22.51
CA GLN A 242 3.15 5.00 -22.03
C GLN A 242 1.89 4.49 -22.71
N PRO A 243 1.73 3.17 -22.89
CA PRO A 243 0.49 2.61 -23.42
C PRO A 243 -0.76 3.10 -22.67
N ALA A 244 -0.70 3.26 -21.35
CA ALA A 244 -1.81 3.79 -20.55
C ALA A 244 -2.27 5.21 -20.95
N GLU A 245 -1.41 5.99 -21.60
CA GLU A 245 -1.66 7.38 -22.00
C GLU A 245 -2.25 7.50 -23.42
N LEU A 246 -2.28 6.40 -24.17
CA LEU A 246 -2.81 6.33 -25.54
C LEU A 246 -4.20 5.67 -25.56
N GLN A 247 -5.05 6.12 -26.48
CA GLN A 247 -6.35 5.50 -26.72
C GLN A 247 -6.18 4.30 -27.66
N PHE A 248 -6.90 3.20 -27.39
CA PHE A 248 -6.86 1.99 -28.21
C PHE A 248 -8.25 1.61 -28.70
N ASP A 249 -8.30 1.11 -29.95
CA ASP A 249 -9.43 0.40 -30.51
C ASP A 249 -9.14 -1.10 -30.48
N CYS A 250 -9.89 -1.83 -29.66
CA CYS A 250 -9.71 -3.27 -29.47
C CYS A 250 -10.84 -4.04 -30.13
N GLN A 251 -10.50 -4.99 -31.01
CA GLN A 251 -11.44 -5.97 -31.57
C GLN A 251 -11.16 -7.35 -30.98
N LEU A 252 -12.22 -8.08 -30.64
CA LEU A 252 -12.09 -9.48 -30.22
C LEU A 252 -11.92 -10.36 -31.44
N VAL A 253 -10.82 -11.12 -31.50
CA VAL A 253 -10.54 -12.08 -32.57
C VAL A 253 -10.38 -13.47 -31.98
N ASP A 254 -10.86 -14.47 -32.71
CA ASP A 254 -10.61 -15.87 -32.37
C ASP A 254 -9.23 -16.28 -32.91
N GLN A 255 -8.32 -16.67 -32.01
CA GLN A 255 -7.02 -17.23 -32.34
C GLN A 255 -6.96 -18.66 -31.79
N GLY A 256 -7.37 -19.64 -32.60
CA GLY A 256 -7.25 -21.05 -32.26
C GLY A 256 -8.23 -21.55 -31.20
N GLY A 257 -9.45 -21.00 -31.15
CA GLY A 257 -10.48 -21.32 -30.16
C GLY A 257 -10.42 -20.45 -28.90
N GLN A 258 -9.51 -19.47 -28.85
CA GLN A 258 -9.36 -18.52 -27.76
C GLN A 258 -9.70 -17.11 -28.25
N VAL A 259 -10.66 -16.46 -27.60
CA VAL A 259 -11.02 -15.07 -27.87
C VAL A 259 -9.98 -14.15 -27.24
N VAL A 260 -9.20 -13.45 -28.07
CA VAL A 260 -8.15 -12.52 -27.64
C VAL A 260 -8.43 -11.10 -28.17
N PRO A 261 -8.10 -10.05 -27.41
CA PRO A 261 -8.19 -8.69 -27.91
C PRO A 261 -7.03 -8.37 -28.85
N ASN A 262 -7.36 -7.89 -30.05
CA ASN A 262 -6.42 -7.27 -30.97
C ASN A 262 -6.62 -5.75 -30.91
N CYS A 263 -5.70 -5.07 -30.22
CA CYS A 263 -5.77 -3.63 -29.96
C CYS A 263 -4.77 -2.87 -30.82
N ALA A 264 -5.22 -1.80 -31.47
CA ALA A 264 -4.36 -0.83 -32.14
C ALA A 264 -4.54 0.54 -31.49
N VAL A 265 -3.47 1.35 -31.46
CA VAL A 265 -3.57 2.75 -31.05
C VAL A 265 -4.55 3.44 -31.99
N GLN A 266 -5.56 4.10 -31.41
CA GLN A 266 -6.56 4.84 -32.17
C GLN A 266 -5.88 6.03 -32.87
N THR A 267 -6.18 6.17 -34.15
CA THR A 267 -5.79 7.34 -34.96
C THR A 267 -6.99 8.26 -35.18
N PRO A 268 -6.78 9.52 -35.60
CA PRO A 268 -7.87 10.48 -35.76
C PRO A 268 -9.02 9.97 -36.65
N PRO A 269 -10.28 10.34 -36.34
CA PRO A 269 -10.69 11.38 -35.38
C PRO A 269 -10.66 10.93 -33.91
N CYS A 270 -10.15 11.80 -33.03
CA CYS A 270 -9.99 11.51 -31.60
C CYS A 270 -11.19 11.96 -30.76
N THR A 271 -11.54 11.15 -29.76
CA THR A 271 -12.55 11.48 -28.75
C THR A 271 -12.11 12.65 -27.86
N GLY A 272 -10.82 12.73 -27.52
CA GLY A 272 -10.22 13.83 -26.77
C GLY A 272 -9.10 14.51 -27.56
N ASN A 273 -7.96 14.70 -26.90
CA ASN A 273 -6.78 15.32 -27.50
C ASN A 273 -6.08 14.38 -28.50
N GLN A 274 -5.58 14.97 -29.58
CA GLN A 274 -4.69 14.32 -30.55
C GLN A 274 -3.26 14.77 -30.27
N PHE A 275 -2.31 13.83 -30.33
CA PHE A 275 -0.89 14.15 -30.32
C PHE A 275 -0.22 13.46 -31.51
N ASP A 276 0.34 14.27 -32.41
CA ASP A 276 0.85 13.81 -33.71
C ASP A 276 -0.21 12.98 -34.47
N SER A 277 0.02 11.68 -34.66
CA SER A 277 -0.86 10.76 -35.38
C SER A 277 -1.72 9.86 -34.46
N ALA A 278 -1.61 10.02 -33.14
CA ALA A 278 -2.27 9.19 -32.15
C ALA A 278 -3.31 9.96 -31.34
N CYS A 279 -4.36 9.26 -30.90
CA CYS A 279 -5.30 9.77 -29.93
C CYS A 279 -4.81 9.50 -28.51
N LEU A 280 -4.79 10.54 -27.67
CA LEU A 280 -4.52 10.38 -26.25
C LEU A 280 -5.75 9.82 -25.55
N ARG A 281 -5.52 9.05 -24.48
CA ARG A 281 -6.58 8.45 -23.69
C ARG A 281 -7.47 9.51 -23.06
N VAL A 282 -8.77 9.25 -23.10
CA VAL A 282 -9.77 10.00 -22.33
C VAL A 282 -10.15 9.16 -21.11
N PRO A 283 -9.73 9.53 -19.88
CA PRO A 283 -10.03 8.73 -18.69
C PRO A 283 -11.53 8.60 -18.44
N GLU A 284 -11.97 7.40 -18.09
CA GLU A 284 -13.34 7.14 -17.63
C GLU A 284 -13.45 7.45 -16.13
N ILE A 285 -14.35 8.35 -15.76
CA ILE A 285 -14.56 8.83 -14.39
C ILE A 285 -16.03 8.65 -14.02
N GLU A 286 -16.29 7.99 -12.90
CA GLU A 286 -17.64 7.93 -12.35
C GLU A 286 -18.15 9.30 -11.94
N ALA A 287 -19.42 9.57 -12.18
CA ALA A 287 -20.12 10.66 -11.50
C ALA A 287 -19.93 10.54 -9.97
N GLY A 288 -19.59 11.66 -9.33
CA GLY A 288 -19.28 11.71 -7.91
C GLY A 288 -17.85 11.36 -7.51
N SER A 289 -17.01 10.93 -8.46
CA SER A 289 -15.60 10.59 -8.20
C SER A 289 -14.67 11.77 -8.51
N ALA A 290 -13.48 11.73 -7.91
CA ALA A 290 -12.44 12.74 -8.07
C ALA A 290 -11.72 12.60 -9.41
N VAL A 291 -11.29 13.73 -9.95
CA VAL A 291 -10.20 13.82 -10.92
C VAL A 291 -9.03 14.51 -10.24
N LEU A 292 -7.84 13.92 -10.32
CA LEU A 292 -6.59 14.47 -9.81
C LEU A 292 -5.80 15.07 -10.96
N LEU A 293 -5.40 16.34 -10.81
CA LEU A 293 -4.57 17.06 -11.75
C LEU A 293 -3.22 17.38 -11.11
N GLU A 294 -2.16 17.23 -11.89
CA GLU A 294 -0.84 17.81 -11.60
C GLU A 294 -0.53 18.82 -12.70
N GLY A 295 0.01 19.98 -12.33
CA GLY A 295 0.18 21.07 -13.28
C GLY A 295 1.03 22.24 -12.77
N VAL A 296 0.86 23.35 -13.47
CA VAL A 296 1.58 24.60 -13.23
C VAL A 296 0.58 25.73 -13.09
N ASN A 297 0.88 26.64 -12.17
CA ASN A 297 0.12 27.87 -11.90
C ASN A 297 -1.28 27.61 -11.32
N PHE A 298 -1.43 26.61 -10.46
CA PHE A 298 -2.59 26.54 -9.56
C PHE A 298 -2.34 27.40 -8.31
N PHE A 299 -2.14 28.70 -8.54
CA PHE A 299 -1.69 29.67 -7.53
C PHE A 299 -2.83 30.36 -6.76
N SER A 300 -4.06 29.87 -6.90
CA SER A 300 -5.21 30.33 -6.11
C SER A 300 -6.03 29.14 -5.64
N VAL A 301 -6.47 29.19 -4.39
CA VAL A 301 -7.44 28.22 -3.83
C VAL A 301 -8.85 28.45 -4.37
N ASP A 302 -9.12 29.63 -4.93
CA ASP A 302 -10.37 29.95 -5.63
C ASP A 302 -10.38 29.44 -7.09
N ALA A 303 -9.46 28.54 -7.45
CA ALA A 303 -9.47 27.93 -8.78
C ALA A 303 -10.73 27.07 -8.96
N THR A 304 -11.28 27.07 -10.17
CA THR A 304 -12.44 26.27 -10.52
C THR A 304 -12.17 25.46 -11.78
N VAL A 305 -12.97 24.42 -12.01
CA VAL A 305 -12.94 23.64 -13.25
C VAL A 305 -14.21 23.90 -14.04
N LEU A 306 -14.04 24.20 -15.33
CA LEU A 306 -15.13 24.40 -16.26
C LEU A 306 -15.34 23.09 -17.03
N LEU A 307 -16.50 22.46 -16.89
CA LEU A 307 -16.89 21.22 -17.57
C LEU A 307 -17.86 21.54 -18.71
N THR A 308 -17.46 21.27 -19.93
CA THR A 308 -18.25 21.54 -21.15
C THR A 308 -18.57 20.24 -21.88
N PRO A 309 -19.85 19.89 -22.10
CA PRO A 309 -20.23 18.67 -22.81
C PRO A 309 -19.84 18.75 -24.30
N LYS A 310 -19.11 17.75 -24.81
CA LYS A 310 -18.66 17.75 -26.22
C LYS A 310 -19.81 17.53 -27.20
N GLY A 311 -20.87 16.84 -26.80
CA GLY A 311 -22.07 16.57 -27.62
C GLY A 311 -23.01 17.77 -27.80
N GLY A 312 -22.76 18.89 -27.12
CA GLY A 312 -23.68 20.04 -27.06
C GLY A 312 -24.95 19.77 -26.24
N GLY A 313 -25.78 20.80 -26.08
CA GLY A 313 -27.12 20.68 -25.48
C GLY A 313 -27.22 20.88 -23.96
N LEU A 314 -26.10 20.90 -23.24
CA LEU A 314 -26.05 21.30 -21.82
C LEU A 314 -25.09 22.49 -21.63
N PRO A 315 -25.35 23.40 -20.68
CA PRO A 315 -24.46 24.52 -20.39
C PRO A 315 -23.14 24.03 -19.77
N THR A 316 -22.06 24.80 -19.96
CA THR A 316 -20.82 24.61 -19.22
C THR A 316 -21.09 24.75 -17.73
N ARG A 317 -20.60 23.78 -16.95
CA ARG A 317 -20.73 23.78 -15.49
C ARG A 317 -19.41 24.17 -14.84
N ARG A 318 -19.46 25.09 -13.89
CA ARG A 318 -18.32 25.43 -13.03
C ARG A 318 -18.38 24.58 -11.77
N VAL A 319 -17.26 23.96 -11.41
CA VAL A 319 -17.12 23.17 -10.19
C VAL A 319 -15.93 23.68 -9.39
N ASP A 320 -16.08 23.67 -8.07
CA ASP A 320 -14.99 24.06 -7.17
C ASP A 320 -13.88 23.02 -7.22
N ALA A 321 -12.65 23.50 -7.03
CA ALA A 321 -11.47 22.68 -6.97
C ALA A 321 -10.83 22.78 -5.58
N HIS A 322 -10.12 21.72 -5.20
CA HIS A 322 -9.29 21.69 -4.00
C HIS A 322 -7.81 21.77 -4.40
N VAL A 323 -7.11 22.80 -3.94
CA VAL A 323 -5.80 23.20 -4.45
C VAL A 323 -4.71 23.09 -3.39
N VAL A 324 -3.61 22.44 -3.80
CA VAL A 324 -2.40 22.26 -3.00
C VAL A 324 -1.19 22.52 -3.90
N GLY A 325 -0.81 23.79 -4.04
CA GLY A 325 0.22 24.20 -5.00
C GLY A 325 1.69 24.15 -4.52
N ASP A 326 2.58 23.66 -5.37
CA ASP A 326 3.99 23.37 -5.11
C ASP A 326 4.80 24.59 -4.66
N LEU A 327 5.28 24.50 -3.42
CA LEU A 327 6.16 25.50 -2.80
C LEU A 327 7.64 25.11 -2.84
N VAL A 328 7.98 23.91 -3.29
CA VAL A 328 9.36 23.38 -3.30
C VAL A 328 10.07 23.77 -4.58
N THR A 329 9.40 23.66 -5.73
CA THR A 329 10.01 24.03 -7.02
C THR A 329 10.30 25.54 -7.08
N PRO A 330 11.54 25.96 -7.39
CA PRO A 330 11.89 27.36 -7.56
C PRO A 330 10.99 28.09 -8.56
N VAL A 331 10.86 29.42 -8.44
CA VAL A 331 10.13 30.22 -9.45
C VAL A 331 10.93 30.38 -10.71
N ASN A 332 12.24 30.56 -10.57
CA ASN A 332 13.13 30.82 -11.67
C ASN A 332 14.33 29.90 -11.62
N GLU A 333 14.98 29.75 -12.76
CA GLU A 333 16.25 29.06 -12.91
C GLU A 333 17.21 29.84 -13.83
N PRO A 334 18.53 29.65 -13.68
CA PRO A 334 19.50 30.18 -14.63
C PRO A 334 19.62 29.25 -15.85
N VAL A 335 19.25 29.75 -17.03
CA VAL A 335 19.46 29.07 -18.32
C VAL A 335 20.31 29.96 -19.21
N ASN A 336 21.48 29.47 -19.63
CA ASN A 336 22.43 30.21 -20.47
C ASN A 336 22.77 31.61 -19.93
N GLY A 337 22.92 31.74 -18.61
CA GLY A 337 23.22 33.01 -17.93
C GLY A 337 22.04 33.97 -17.78
N LYS A 338 20.83 33.58 -18.21
CA LYS A 338 19.60 34.36 -18.02
C LYS A 338 18.69 33.70 -16.98
N THR A 339 18.02 34.51 -16.17
CA THR A 339 16.99 34.01 -15.24
C THR A 339 15.70 33.81 -16.03
N VAL A 340 15.18 32.59 -16.04
CA VAL A 340 13.93 32.23 -16.73
C VAL A 340 12.94 31.66 -15.73
N VAL A 341 11.65 31.92 -15.94
CA VAL A 341 10.57 31.35 -15.11
C VAL A 341 10.43 29.87 -15.43
N ILE A 342 10.30 29.03 -14.40
CA ILE A 342 9.97 27.61 -14.56
C ILE A 342 8.46 27.50 -14.81
N LEU A 343 8.06 27.27 -16.06
CA LEU A 343 6.67 27.13 -16.51
C LEU A 343 6.38 25.74 -17.11
N ASP A 344 7.07 24.71 -16.62
CA ASP A 344 6.96 23.34 -17.10
C ASP A 344 6.56 22.36 -16.00
N CYS A 345 6.38 21.09 -16.37
CA CYS A 345 5.86 20.04 -15.49
C CYS A 345 6.86 19.50 -14.47
N ARG A 346 7.98 20.23 -14.23
CA ARG A 346 8.76 20.06 -12.99
C ARG A 346 8.01 20.63 -11.79
N VAL A 347 7.18 21.65 -12.00
CA VAL A 347 6.25 22.17 -10.98
C VAL A 347 5.17 21.12 -10.76
N LYS A 348 4.87 20.86 -9.49
CA LYS A 348 3.91 19.82 -9.07
C LYS A 348 2.74 20.44 -8.33
N ASP A 349 2.16 21.52 -8.86
CA ASP A 349 0.92 22.03 -8.30
C ASP A 349 -0.15 20.94 -8.44
N ARG A 350 -0.84 20.62 -7.36
CA ARG A 350 -1.88 19.59 -7.36
C ARG A 350 -3.25 20.21 -7.15
N LEU A 351 -4.20 19.74 -7.92
CA LEU A 351 -5.59 20.17 -7.88
C LEU A 351 -6.48 18.94 -8.01
N THR A 352 -7.55 18.86 -7.24
CA THR A 352 -8.60 17.86 -7.48
C THR A 352 -9.96 18.52 -7.57
N PHE A 353 -10.84 17.94 -8.38
CA PHE A 353 -12.24 18.34 -8.41
C PHE A 353 -13.11 17.09 -8.44
N ARG A 354 -14.31 17.19 -7.87
CA ARG A 354 -15.31 16.12 -7.90
C ARG A 354 -16.18 16.28 -9.13
N VAL A 355 -16.29 15.22 -9.94
CA VAL A 355 -17.29 15.17 -11.01
C VAL A 355 -18.67 15.20 -10.36
N PRO A 356 -19.57 16.12 -10.74
CA PRO A 356 -20.88 16.20 -10.10
C PRO A 356 -21.71 14.91 -10.23
N ASP A 357 -22.42 14.54 -9.17
CA ASP A 357 -23.23 13.30 -9.13
C ASP A 357 -24.35 13.28 -10.18
N ASP A 358 -24.87 14.45 -10.53
CA ASP A 358 -25.98 14.65 -11.47
C ASP A 358 -25.50 14.90 -12.92
N LEU A 359 -24.19 14.83 -13.17
CA LEU A 359 -23.65 15.04 -14.50
C LEU A 359 -23.98 13.83 -15.41
N PRO A 360 -24.68 14.02 -16.55
CA PRO A 360 -25.04 12.90 -17.41
C PRO A 360 -23.80 12.20 -18.00
N PRO A 361 -23.87 10.88 -18.26
CA PRO A 361 -22.79 10.17 -18.93
C PRO A 361 -22.46 10.78 -20.30
N GLY A 362 -21.17 10.84 -20.63
CA GLY A 362 -20.69 11.41 -21.89
C GLY A 362 -19.28 11.98 -21.82
N VAL A 363 -18.80 12.51 -22.94
CA VAL A 363 -17.47 13.13 -23.03
C VAL A 363 -17.57 14.61 -22.70
N TYR A 364 -16.72 15.05 -21.78
CA TYR A 364 -16.62 16.45 -21.35
C TYR A 364 -15.22 16.97 -21.65
N GLU A 365 -15.17 18.12 -22.30
CA GLU A 365 -13.99 18.98 -22.29
C GLU A 365 -13.94 19.70 -20.96
N PHE A 366 -12.74 19.88 -20.40
CA PHE A 366 -12.55 20.67 -19.20
C PHE A 366 -11.31 21.56 -19.24
N GLN A 367 -11.39 22.66 -18.51
CA GLN A 367 -10.28 23.60 -18.28
C GLN A 367 -10.25 24.01 -16.82
N VAL A 368 -9.06 24.17 -16.26
CA VAL A 368 -8.87 24.86 -14.98
C VAL A 368 -8.92 26.36 -15.24
N ALA A 369 -9.73 27.09 -14.48
CA ALA A 369 -9.83 28.54 -14.48
C ALA A 369 -9.30 29.08 -13.14
N VAL A 370 -8.22 29.84 -13.19
CA VAL A 370 -7.56 30.42 -12.02
C VAL A 370 -7.78 31.94 -12.03
N PRO A 371 -8.28 32.55 -10.94
CA PRO A 371 -8.40 33.99 -10.86
C PRO A 371 -7.08 34.71 -11.12
N ASN A 372 -7.09 35.78 -11.90
CA ASN A 372 -5.90 36.55 -12.20
C ASN A 372 -5.51 37.44 -11.01
N LEU A 373 -4.59 36.94 -10.19
CA LEU A 373 -3.99 37.65 -9.06
C LEU A 373 -2.58 38.18 -9.37
N THR A 374 -2.19 38.22 -10.64
CA THR A 374 -0.81 38.50 -11.07
C THR A 374 -0.46 39.99 -11.04
N GLY A 375 -1.48 40.86 -11.06
CA GLY A 375 -1.30 42.31 -11.19
C GLY A 375 -1.07 42.81 -12.61
N PHE A 376 -1.09 41.93 -13.62
CA PHE A 376 -0.99 42.33 -15.04
C PHE A 376 -2.39 42.64 -15.60
N PRO A 377 -2.76 43.93 -15.81
CA PRO A 377 -4.09 44.32 -16.26
C PRO A 377 -4.43 43.90 -17.70
N GLN A 378 -3.40 43.56 -18.50
CA GLN A 378 -3.55 43.08 -19.87
C GLN A 378 -3.98 41.61 -19.95
N LEU A 379 -3.92 40.87 -18.85
CA LEU A 379 -4.38 39.48 -18.80
C LEU A 379 -5.87 39.43 -18.44
N ASP A 380 -6.56 38.40 -18.94
CA ASP A 380 -7.96 38.17 -18.62
C ASP A 380 -8.18 38.04 -17.11
N PRO A 381 -9.39 38.34 -16.60
CA PRO A 381 -9.73 38.17 -15.18
C PRO A 381 -9.56 36.74 -14.66
N GLU A 382 -9.62 35.75 -15.54
CA GLU A 382 -9.37 34.33 -15.26
C GLU A 382 -8.34 33.80 -16.27
N LEU A 383 -7.26 33.20 -15.77
CA LEU A 383 -6.30 32.49 -16.60
C LEU A 383 -6.79 31.05 -16.78
N ARG A 384 -6.87 30.59 -18.03
CA ARG A 384 -7.36 29.24 -18.37
C ARG A 384 -6.23 28.31 -18.76
N SER A 385 -6.38 27.03 -18.41
CA SER A 385 -5.48 25.97 -18.85
C SER A 385 -5.70 25.58 -20.31
N ASN A 386 -4.83 24.71 -20.82
CA ASN A 386 -5.15 23.83 -21.95
C ASN A 386 -6.46 23.08 -21.71
N ALA A 387 -7.18 22.79 -22.80
CA ALA A 387 -8.38 21.95 -22.77
C ALA A 387 -7.98 20.48 -22.68
N GLU A 388 -8.63 19.77 -21.77
CA GLU A 388 -8.45 18.33 -21.54
C GLU A 388 -9.81 17.63 -21.51
N TYR A 389 -9.82 16.30 -21.48
CA TYR A 389 -11.06 15.53 -21.64
C TYR A 389 -11.20 14.41 -20.61
N ILE A 390 -12.43 14.18 -20.16
CA ILE A 390 -12.84 13.00 -19.41
C ILE A 390 -14.12 12.41 -20.00
N THR A 391 -14.32 11.12 -19.81
CA THR A 391 -15.58 10.44 -20.09
C THR A 391 -16.28 10.17 -18.77
N VAL A 392 -17.42 10.82 -18.54
CA VAL A 392 -18.25 10.57 -17.37
C VAL A 392 -19.04 9.28 -17.61
N VAL A 393 -18.88 8.32 -16.70
CA VAL A 393 -19.56 7.02 -16.74
C VAL A 393 -20.50 6.89 -15.54
N PRO A 394 -21.60 6.12 -15.66
CA PRO A 394 -22.44 5.82 -14.50
C PRO A 394 -21.66 4.98 -13.47
N PRO A 395 -22.01 5.06 -12.17
CA PRO A 395 -21.46 4.18 -11.16
C PRO A 395 -21.57 2.71 -11.56
N SER A 396 -20.46 1.98 -11.44
CA SER A 396 -20.43 0.56 -11.78
C SER A 396 -21.33 -0.25 -10.84
N THR A 397 -22.22 -1.06 -11.42
CA THR A 397 -23.05 -2.03 -10.68
C THR A 397 -22.46 -3.43 -10.69
N ALA A 398 -21.26 -3.57 -11.29
CA ALA A 398 -20.57 -4.83 -11.42
C ALA A 398 -20.20 -5.41 -10.05
N ARG A 399 -20.19 -6.74 -9.98
CA ARG A 399 -19.80 -7.46 -8.76
C ARG A 399 -18.53 -8.24 -9.02
N PHE A 400 -17.70 -8.33 -7.99
CA PHE A 400 -16.36 -8.87 -8.13
C PHE A 400 -16.06 -9.88 -7.03
N GLN A 401 -15.19 -10.81 -7.40
CA GLN A 401 -14.57 -11.78 -6.52
C GLN A 401 -13.06 -11.73 -6.73
N LEU A 402 -12.30 -11.63 -5.64
CA LEU A 402 -10.85 -11.78 -5.68
C LEU A 402 -10.47 -13.11 -5.05
N SER A 403 -9.60 -13.85 -5.71
CA SER A 403 -9.10 -15.14 -5.24
C SER A 403 -7.58 -15.19 -5.34
N ALA A 404 -6.92 -15.90 -4.43
CA ALA A 404 -5.52 -16.31 -4.59
C ALA A 404 -5.49 -17.74 -5.15
N GLU A 405 -4.71 -17.93 -6.21
CA GLU A 405 -4.61 -19.22 -6.90
C GLU A 405 -3.38 -20.00 -6.46
N LYS A 406 -2.23 -19.33 -6.39
CA LYS A 406 -0.93 -19.98 -6.19
C LYS A 406 0.03 -19.09 -5.42
N LEU A 407 0.88 -19.72 -4.62
CA LEU A 407 2.12 -19.17 -4.08
C LEU A 407 3.28 -19.82 -4.83
N PHE A 408 4.24 -19.03 -5.28
CA PHE A 408 5.51 -19.51 -5.84
C PHE A 408 6.64 -19.04 -4.93
N ALA A 409 7.51 -19.95 -4.50
CA ALA A 409 8.79 -19.58 -3.92
C ALA A 409 9.81 -19.53 -5.05
N ARG A 410 10.27 -18.33 -5.41
CA ARG A 410 11.34 -18.18 -6.41
C ARG A 410 12.70 -18.33 -5.76
N GLU A 411 12.84 -17.72 -4.60
CA GLU A 411 13.98 -17.78 -3.71
C GLU A 411 13.35 -17.85 -2.32
N GLU A 412 13.56 -18.93 -1.60
CA GLU A 412 13.14 -19.03 -0.20
C GLU A 412 13.97 -18.10 0.68
N THR A 413 13.65 -18.04 1.97
CA THR A 413 14.38 -17.20 2.92
C THR A 413 15.81 -17.71 3.14
N SER A 414 16.75 -16.80 3.27
CA SER A 414 18.18 -17.11 3.43
C SER A 414 18.64 -16.93 4.88
N PRO A 415 19.63 -17.71 5.38
CA PRO A 415 20.26 -18.84 4.70
C PRO A 415 19.36 -20.07 4.71
N GLU A 416 19.29 -20.81 3.61
CA GLU A 416 18.59 -22.11 3.54
C GLU A 416 19.02 -23.02 4.71
N SER A 417 18.05 -23.45 5.53
CA SER A 417 18.32 -24.34 6.67
C SER A 417 17.16 -25.30 6.92
N PHE A 418 17.26 -26.15 7.95
CA PHE A 418 16.22 -27.14 8.23
C PHE A 418 15.02 -26.49 8.96
N GLY A 419 13.80 -26.63 8.43
CA GLY A 419 12.56 -26.06 9.01
C GLY A 419 12.53 -24.54 8.91
N SER A 420 12.67 -24.04 7.68
CA SER A 420 13.17 -22.70 7.42
C SER A 420 12.29 -21.90 6.43
N ASP A 421 11.12 -22.45 6.13
CA ASP A 421 10.35 -22.18 4.93
C ASP A 421 8.84 -22.27 5.21
N GLU A 422 8.47 -22.06 6.47
CA GLU A 422 7.11 -21.85 6.91
C GLU A 422 6.65 -20.43 6.57
N VAL A 423 5.72 -20.33 5.62
CA VAL A 423 5.18 -19.07 5.13
C VAL A 423 3.73 -18.91 5.61
N GLY A 424 3.51 -17.90 6.45
CA GLY A 424 2.18 -17.48 6.89
C GLY A 424 1.73 -16.22 6.16
N ILE A 425 0.63 -16.28 5.41
CA ILE A 425 0.05 -15.12 4.71
C ILE A 425 -1.29 -14.76 5.33
N ARG A 426 -1.42 -13.48 5.70
CA ARG A 426 -2.65 -12.86 6.18
C ARG A 426 -3.19 -11.92 5.12
N VAL A 427 -4.45 -12.12 4.77
CA VAL A 427 -5.18 -11.24 3.85
C VAL A 427 -6.36 -10.63 4.57
N VAL A 428 -6.52 -9.32 4.51
CA VAL A 428 -7.68 -8.60 5.05
C VAL A 428 -8.28 -7.73 3.95
N ALA A 429 -9.58 -7.90 3.68
CA ALA A 429 -10.29 -7.18 2.63
C ALA A 429 -11.54 -6.48 3.18
N LEU A 430 -11.75 -5.21 2.83
CA LEU A 430 -12.92 -4.44 3.21
C LEU A 430 -13.60 -3.84 1.97
N PRO A 431 -14.92 -4.05 1.78
CA PRO A 431 -15.65 -3.33 0.74
C PRO A 431 -15.90 -1.89 1.21
N LEU A 432 -15.74 -0.95 0.27
CA LEU A 432 -16.19 0.43 0.40
C LEU A 432 -17.55 0.56 -0.29
N ALA A 433 -18.56 1.05 0.40
CA ALA A 433 -19.90 1.28 -0.14
C ALA A 433 -19.98 2.61 -0.91
N PRO A 434 -20.97 2.78 -1.81
CA PRO A 434 -21.18 4.03 -2.56
C PRO A 434 -21.35 5.29 -1.70
N ASP A 435 -21.95 5.15 -0.52
CA ASP A 435 -22.10 6.23 0.45
C ASP A 435 -20.80 6.56 1.21
N GLY A 436 -19.70 5.87 0.90
CA GLY A 436 -18.39 5.96 1.53
C GLY A 436 -18.29 5.33 2.90
N SER A 437 -19.30 4.55 3.35
CA SER A 437 -19.14 3.67 4.51
C SER A 437 -18.35 2.42 4.13
N THR A 438 -17.88 1.66 5.11
CA THR A 438 -17.22 0.37 4.87
C THR A 438 -18.11 -0.79 5.30
N GLY A 439 -17.94 -1.96 4.67
CA GLY A 439 -18.53 -3.19 5.15
C GLY A 439 -17.71 -3.85 6.25
N SER A 440 -18.12 -5.06 6.65
CA SER A 440 -17.33 -5.87 7.58
C SER A 440 -16.05 -6.37 6.92
N PRO A 441 -14.91 -6.38 7.63
CA PRO A 441 -13.68 -6.97 7.11
C PRO A 441 -13.81 -8.48 6.89
N GLN A 442 -13.31 -8.95 5.75
CA GLN A 442 -13.11 -10.36 5.41
C GLN A 442 -11.64 -10.67 5.63
N SER A 443 -11.31 -11.70 6.42
CA SER A 443 -9.91 -12.05 6.71
C SER A 443 -9.63 -13.51 6.42
N HIS A 444 -8.46 -13.78 5.84
CA HIS A 444 -8.01 -15.11 5.49
C HIS A 444 -6.58 -15.34 5.96
N THR A 445 -6.34 -16.56 6.39
CA THR A 445 -5.02 -17.05 6.81
C THR A 445 -4.66 -18.19 5.89
N LEU A 446 -3.52 -18.07 5.22
CA LEU A 446 -2.95 -19.10 4.37
C LEU A 446 -1.63 -19.52 4.99
N ARG A 447 -1.41 -20.83 5.08
CA ARG A 447 -0.22 -21.41 5.72
C ARG A 447 0.38 -22.41 4.79
N PHE A 448 1.69 -22.37 4.70
CA PHE A 448 2.48 -23.27 3.88
C PHE A 448 3.70 -23.66 4.71
N SER A 449 3.96 -24.94 4.77
CA SER A 449 5.15 -25.51 5.40
C SER A 449 6.03 -26.08 4.29
N ASP A 450 7.34 -26.14 4.55
CA ASP A 450 8.31 -26.77 3.67
C ASP A 450 8.30 -26.14 2.26
N VAL A 451 8.26 -24.80 2.15
CA VAL A 451 8.21 -24.09 0.85
C VAL A 451 9.61 -23.79 0.29
N ASP A 452 10.19 -24.78 -0.36
CA ASP A 452 11.52 -24.69 -0.97
C ASP A 452 11.57 -23.77 -2.22
N THR A 453 12.78 -23.29 -2.52
CA THR A 453 13.10 -22.59 -3.77
C THR A 453 12.66 -23.37 -5.02
N GLY A 454 11.88 -22.71 -5.88
CA GLY A 454 11.35 -23.27 -7.13
C GLY A 454 10.00 -23.95 -6.99
N GLU A 455 9.47 -24.10 -5.77
CA GLU A 455 8.17 -24.74 -5.56
C GLU A 455 6.97 -23.85 -5.88
N THR A 456 5.84 -24.52 -6.09
CA THR A 456 4.53 -23.89 -6.28
C THR A 456 3.50 -24.55 -5.38
N ARG A 457 2.87 -23.78 -4.50
CA ARG A 457 1.79 -24.23 -3.63
C ARG A 457 0.45 -23.73 -4.18
N THR A 458 -0.53 -24.63 -4.26
CA THR A 458 -1.89 -24.30 -4.70
C THR A 458 -2.69 -23.73 -3.53
N ILE A 459 -3.45 -22.66 -3.78
CA ILE A 459 -4.23 -21.95 -2.77
C ILE A 459 -5.73 -22.08 -3.03
N ASP A 460 -6.17 -21.76 -4.25
CA ASP A 460 -7.56 -21.76 -4.72
C ASP A 460 -8.57 -21.23 -3.68
N ARG A 461 -8.27 -20.05 -3.11
CA ARG A 461 -9.08 -19.43 -2.05
C ARG A 461 -9.69 -18.13 -2.50
N VAL A 462 -11.01 -17.99 -2.31
CA VAL A 462 -11.68 -16.69 -2.41
C VAL A 462 -11.29 -15.84 -1.22
N LEU A 463 -10.63 -14.71 -1.49
CA LEU A 463 -10.13 -13.76 -0.49
C LEU A 463 -11.13 -12.62 -0.24
N PHE A 464 -11.93 -12.30 -1.25
CA PHE A 464 -12.95 -11.27 -1.16
C PHE A 464 -14.09 -11.59 -2.10
N SER A 465 -15.31 -11.43 -1.60
CA SER A 465 -16.51 -11.38 -2.43
C SER A 465 -17.52 -10.42 -1.82
N HIS A 466 -18.34 -9.79 -2.67
CA HIS A 466 -19.43 -8.97 -2.17
C HIS A 466 -20.69 -9.12 -3.01
N ALA A 467 -21.84 -9.21 -2.32
CA ALA A 467 -23.13 -9.42 -2.96
C ALA A 467 -23.77 -8.12 -3.44
N GLN A 468 -23.40 -6.97 -2.88
CA GLN A 468 -23.93 -5.66 -3.28
C GLN A 468 -22.91 -4.92 -4.16
N PRO A 469 -23.35 -3.90 -4.93
CA PRO A 469 -22.43 -2.97 -5.57
C PRO A 469 -21.53 -2.29 -4.53
N ILE A 470 -20.25 -2.13 -4.86
CA ILE A 470 -19.24 -1.44 -4.04
C ILE A 470 -18.77 -0.19 -4.78
N ALA A 471 -18.30 0.82 -4.04
CA ALA A 471 -17.48 1.90 -4.58
C ALA A 471 -16.03 1.47 -4.82
N GLY A 472 -15.56 0.48 -4.07
CA GLY A 472 -14.21 -0.05 -4.16
C GLY A 472 -13.92 -1.11 -3.12
N VAL A 473 -12.68 -1.60 -3.11
CA VAL A 473 -12.17 -2.58 -2.16
C VAL A 473 -10.81 -2.14 -1.63
N ALA A 474 -10.63 -2.23 -0.32
CA ALA A 474 -9.35 -2.14 0.36
C ALA A 474 -8.86 -3.56 0.65
N LEU A 475 -7.63 -3.89 0.29
CA LEU A 475 -7.03 -5.21 0.48
C LEU A 475 -5.62 -5.07 1.04
N THR A 476 -5.35 -5.77 2.13
CA THR A 476 -4.05 -5.90 2.74
C THR A 476 -3.54 -7.33 2.56
N ILE A 477 -2.27 -7.49 2.19
CA ILE A 477 -1.56 -8.77 2.15
C ILE A 477 -0.31 -8.61 3.02
N ALA A 478 -0.21 -9.39 4.09
CA ALA A 478 0.94 -9.42 4.97
C ALA A 478 1.44 -10.86 5.09
N GLY A 479 2.66 -11.12 4.63
CA GLY A 479 3.30 -12.43 4.63
C GLY A 479 4.48 -12.43 5.57
N TYR A 480 4.59 -13.45 6.41
CA TYR A 480 5.68 -13.62 7.36
C TYR A 480 6.29 -15.00 7.25
N GLU A 481 7.58 -15.04 7.46
CA GLU A 481 8.38 -16.24 7.70
C GLU A 481 8.19 -16.60 9.19
N ILE A 482 7.83 -17.85 9.48
CA ILE A 482 7.43 -18.33 10.81
C ILE A 482 8.17 -19.65 11.15
N ASP A 483 9.51 -19.66 11.13
CA ASP A 483 10.37 -20.82 11.45
C ASP A 483 10.13 -21.30 12.89
N SER A 484 9.15 -22.17 13.04
CA SER A 484 8.62 -22.53 14.34
C SER A 484 8.05 -23.93 14.29
N GLU A 485 8.25 -24.72 15.36
CA GLU A 485 7.61 -26.02 15.50
C GLU A 485 6.10 -25.82 15.41
N GLU A 486 5.34 -26.80 14.93
CA GLU A 486 3.87 -26.70 14.76
C GLU A 486 3.17 -26.10 16.00
N ALA A 487 3.66 -26.40 17.21
CA ALA A 487 3.14 -25.85 18.45
C ALA A 487 3.42 -24.34 18.65
N PHE A 488 4.56 -23.83 18.18
CA PHE A 488 4.94 -22.42 18.22
C PHE A 488 4.31 -21.65 17.05
N GLU A 489 4.24 -22.25 15.87
CA GLU A 489 3.51 -21.71 14.71
C GLU A 489 2.07 -21.44 15.10
N LYS A 490 1.44 -22.44 15.73
CA LYS A 490 0.08 -22.32 16.24
C LYS A 490 -0.06 -21.23 17.30
N GLN A 491 0.89 -21.07 18.21
CA GLN A 491 0.83 -19.98 19.20
C GLN A 491 0.94 -18.61 18.53
N ILE A 492 1.81 -18.48 17.53
CA ILE A 492 1.98 -17.25 16.79
C ILE A 492 0.67 -16.92 16.08
N ASP A 493 0.10 -17.91 15.41
CA ASP A 493 -1.12 -17.72 14.65
C ASP A 493 -2.36 -17.47 15.50
N ASP A 494 -2.55 -18.23 16.58
CA ASP A 494 -3.68 -18.07 17.49
C ASP A 494 -3.65 -16.68 18.15
N TRP A 495 -2.46 -16.17 18.48
CA TRP A 495 -2.33 -14.82 19.03
C TRP A 495 -2.58 -13.74 17.98
N THR A 496 -2.08 -13.91 16.76
CA THR A 496 -2.40 -13.02 15.63
C THR A 496 -3.90 -13.04 15.32
N ASP A 497 -4.55 -14.20 15.32
CA ASP A 497 -6.00 -14.31 15.12
C ASP A 497 -6.77 -13.54 16.19
N VAL A 498 -6.33 -13.60 17.45
CA VAL A 498 -6.92 -12.80 18.52
C VAL A 498 -6.78 -11.30 18.26
N PHE A 499 -5.63 -10.83 17.78
CA PHE A 499 -5.43 -9.44 17.39
C PHE A 499 -6.35 -9.04 16.22
N ILE A 500 -6.31 -9.79 15.12
CA ILE A 500 -7.09 -9.53 13.91
C ILE A 500 -8.58 -9.51 14.23
N ASP A 501 -9.09 -10.50 14.96
CA ASP A 501 -10.51 -10.55 15.32
C ASP A 501 -10.91 -9.43 16.30
N THR A 502 -9.98 -8.96 17.13
CA THR A 502 -10.22 -7.80 18.00
C THR A 502 -10.33 -6.52 17.18
N VAL A 503 -9.38 -6.28 16.28
CA VAL A 503 -9.41 -5.13 15.35
C VAL A 503 -10.66 -5.17 14.47
N LYS A 504 -11.04 -6.33 13.94
CA LYS A 504 -12.27 -6.51 13.15
C LYS A 504 -13.53 -6.19 13.96
N SER A 505 -13.61 -6.69 15.19
CA SER A 505 -14.74 -6.45 16.08
C SER A 505 -14.86 -4.96 16.44
N GLN A 506 -13.73 -4.29 16.70
CA GLN A 506 -13.68 -2.85 16.94
C GLN A 506 -14.12 -2.08 15.69
N TRP A 507 -13.59 -2.42 14.51
CA TRP A 507 -13.98 -1.83 13.24
C TRP A 507 -15.48 -1.96 12.98
N ASP A 508 -16.05 -3.16 13.17
CA ASP A 508 -17.47 -3.42 12.97
C ASP A 508 -18.38 -2.58 13.87
N LYS A 509 -17.91 -2.24 15.08
CA LYS A 509 -18.63 -1.37 16.01
C LYS A 509 -18.58 0.10 15.60
N ILE A 510 -17.44 0.56 15.12
CA ILE A 510 -17.22 1.99 14.86
C ILE A 510 -17.47 2.41 13.41
N LYS A 511 -17.52 1.49 12.43
CA LYS A 511 -17.65 1.85 11.00
C LYS A 511 -18.85 2.75 10.68
N GLY A 512 -19.96 2.58 11.40
CA GLY A 512 -21.12 3.46 11.30
C GLY A 512 -20.86 4.86 11.87
N LEU A 513 -20.07 4.95 12.94
CA LEU A 513 -19.65 6.22 13.54
C LEU A 513 -18.60 6.93 12.70
N ILE A 514 -17.69 6.21 12.05
CA ILE A 514 -16.74 6.80 11.08
C ILE A 514 -17.51 7.53 9.98
N ALA A 515 -18.60 6.92 9.48
CA ALA A 515 -19.47 7.55 8.50
C ALA A 515 -20.28 8.73 9.09
N ALA A 516 -20.79 8.60 10.32
CA ALA A 516 -21.67 9.58 10.97
C ALA A 516 -20.94 10.79 11.57
N ALA A 517 -19.71 10.64 12.03
CA ALA A 517 -18.87 11.70 12.62
C ALA A 517 -18.44 12.76 11.59
N GLY A 518 -18.88 12.64 10.34
CA GLY A 518 -18.36 13.45 9.25
C GLY A 518 -16.88 13.17 8.95
N GLY A 519 -16.29 12.09 9.48
CA GLY A 519 -14.86 11.78 9.37
C GLY A 519 -14.39 11.58 7.92
N PHE A 520 -15.31 11.20 7.02
CA PHE A 520 -15.06 11.20 5.58
C PHE A 520 -15.80 12.33 4.84
N SER A 521 -16.46 13.27 5.51
CA SER A 521 -17.28 14.28 4.82
C SER A 521 -16.44 15.15 3.88
N ALA A 522 -15.28 15.62 4.32
CA ALA A 522 -14.31 16.33 3.47
C ALA A 522 -13.86 15.43 2.31
N LEU A 523 -13.45 14.19 2.59
CA LEU A 523 -13.00 13.23 1.59
C LEU A 523 -14.08 12.84 0.56
N LYS A 524 -15.34 12.71 1.00
CA LYS A 524 -16.53 12.47 0.17
C LYS A 524 -16.85 13.69 -0.68
N GLY A 525 -16.72 14.89 -0.12
CA GLY A 525 -16.83 16.15 -0.85
C GLY A 525 -15.87 16.22 -2.02
N LEU A 526 -14.69 15.62 -1.89
CA LEU A 526 -13.67 15.55 -2.94
C LEU A 526 -13.81 14.34 -3.89
N GLY A 527 -14.60 13.32 -3.55
CA GLY A 527 -14.80 12.14 -4.41
C GLY A 527 -13.64 11.14 -4.45
N LEU A 528 -12.75 11.13 -3.45
CA LEU A 528 -11.46 10.40 -3.44
C LEU A 528 -11.57 8.89 -3.11
N LYS A 529 -12.57 8.18 -3.67
CA LYS A 529 -12.94 6.80 -3.31
C LYS A 529 -11.76 5.80 -3.33
N VAL A 530 -10.97 5.77 -4.41
CA VAL A 530 -9.80 4.86 -4.55
C VAL A 530 -8.78 5.10 -3.44
N TYR A 531 -8.47 6.37 -3.18
CA TYR A 531 -7.49 6.75 -2.18
C TYR A 531 -7.95 6.46 -0.76
N ILE A 532 -9.26 6.58 -0.48
CA ILE A 532 -9.85 6.14 0.79
C ILE A 532 -9.64 4.64 0.97
N ALA A 533 -9.91 3.82 -0.06
CA ALA A 533 -9.70 2.37 0.01
C ALA A 533 -8.22 2.02 0.24
N LEU A 534 -7.31 2.68 -0.49
CA LEU A 534 -5.87 2.49 -0.32
C LEU A 534 -5.40 2.91 1.09
N ALA A 535 -5.89 4.03 1.61
CA ALA A 535 -5.59 4.50 2.95
C ALA A 535 -6.08 3.51 4.02
N ILE A 536 -7.29 2.96 3.89
CA ILE A 536 -7.80 1.93 4.80
C ILE A 536 -6.91 0.68 4.79
N ALA A 537 -6.50 0.20 3.61
CA ALA A 537 -5.59 -0.94 3.50
C ALA A 537 -4.24 -0.66 4.20
N ALA A 538 -3.71 0.56 4.08
CA ALA A 538 -2.48 0.98 4.76
C ALA A 538 -2.63 1.10 6.28
N VAL A 539 -3.78 1.59 6.78
CA VAL A 539 -4.09 1.62 8.23
C VAL A 539 -4.04 0.21 8.82
N ILE A 540 -4.63 -0.76 8.13
CA ILE A 540 -4.68 -2.16 8.57
C ILE A 540 -3.29 -2.79 8.49
N ALA A 541 -2.57 -2.61 7.38
CA ALA A 541 -1.21 -3.13 7.19
C ALA A 541 -0.28 -2.65 8.32
N LEU A 542 -0.24 -1.34 8.57
CA LEU A 542 0.60 -0.78 9.64
C LEU A 542 0.24 -1.36 11.02
N ALA A 543 -1.04 -1.53 11.33
CA ALA A 543 -1.46 -2.09 12.60
C ALA A 543 -0.99 -3.54 12.78
N ILE A 544 -1.06 -4.35 11.73
CA ILE A 544 -0.57 -5.74 11.72
C ILE A 544 0.96 -5.75 11.89
N ASP A 545 1.68 -4.97 11.10
CA ASP A 545 3.15 -4.92 11.14
C ASP A 545 3.68 -4.45 12.49
N PHE A 546 3.07 -3.41 13.06
CA PHE A 546 3.44 -2.93 14.39
C PHE A 546 3.18 -4.00 15.45
N PHE A 547 2.04 -4.68 15.38
CA PHE A 547 1.71 -5.75 16.30
C PHE A 547 2.75 -6.89 16.21
N TYR A 548 3.01 -7.43 15.02
CA TYR A 548 4.02 -8.48 14.81
C TYR A 548 5.41 -8.06 15.31
N SER A 549 5.81 -6.82 15.00
CA SER A 549 7.14 -6.28 15.36
C SER A 549 7.41 -6.26 16.87
N LEU A 550 6.39 -6.32 17.73
CA LEU A 550 6.55 -6.20 19.18
C LEU A 550 6.77 -7.51 19.93
N TRP A 551 6.38 -8.65 19.35
CA TRP A 551 6.34 -9.90 20.10
C TRP A 551 6.68 -11.14 19.27
N ALA A 552 6.49 -11.10 17.95
CA ALA A 552 6.61 -12.31 17.14
C ALA A 552 8.06 -12.52 16.69
N PRO A 553 8.60 -13.75 16.79
CA PRO A 553 9.82 -14.13 16.11
C PRO A 553 9.53 -14.47 14.63
N ALA A 554 8.75 -13.64 13.95
CA ALA A 554 8.35 -13.83 12.56
C ALA A 554 8.79 -12.64 11.71
N ASP A 555 9.50 -12.91 10.62
CA ASP A 555 10.14 -11.88 9.80
C ASP A 555 9.33 -11.61 8.53
N LEU A 556 9.32 -10.35 8.07
CA LEU A 556 8.38 -9.91 7.04
C LEU A 556 8.88 -10.32 5.65
N LEU A 557 8.02 -11.01 4.90
CA LEU A 557 8.26 -11.45 3.52
C LEU A 557 7.45 -10.67 2.49
N MET A 558 6.20 -10.36 2.83
CA MET A 558 5.26 -9.73 1.92
C MET A 558 4.53 -8.62 2.65
N ASP A 559 4.39 -7.47 2.01
CA ASP A 559 3.58 -6.36 2.47
C ASP A 559 2.94 -5.67 1.27
N ASP A 560 1.62 -5.56 1.26
CA ASP A 560 0.87 -4.95 0.18
C ASP A 560 -0.39 -4.28 0.72
N ALA A 561 -0.58 -3.01 0.37
CA ALA A 561 -1.81 -2.27 0.56
C ALA A 561 -2.37 -1.91 -0.82
N ILE A 562 -3.54 -2.44 -1.14
CA ILE A 562 -4.16 -2.33 -2.46
C ILE A 562 -5.53 -1.67 -2.29
N GLY A 563 -5.77 -0.60 -3.04
CA GLY A 563 -7.07 0.05 -3.14
C GLY A 563 -7.52 0.09 -4.60
N LEU A 564 -8.71 -0.43 -4.89
CA LEU A 564 -9.29 -0.44 -6.24
C LEU A 564 -10.73 0.09 -6.19
N SER A 565 -11.10 1.03 -7.07
CA SER A 565 -12.49 1.42 -7.26
C SER A 565 -13.27 0.40 -8.10
N ALA A 566 -14.59 0.54 -8.11
CA ALA A 566 -15.46 -0.23 -8.98
C ALA A 566 -15.14 -0.06 -10.48
N VAL A 567 -14.67 1.14 -10.88
CA VAL A 567 -14.18 1.39 -12.24
C VAL A 567 -12.89 0.64 -12.50
N ASP A 568 -11.91 0.72 -11.58
CA ASP A 568 -10.64 0.00 -11.74
C ASP A 568 -10.88 -1.50 -11.90
N LEU A 569 -11.76 -2.07 -11.07
CA LEU A 569 -12.15 -3.49 -11.14
C LEU A 569 -12.86 -3.82 -12.48
N ALA A 570 -13.72 -2.93 -12.97
CA ALA A 570 -14.40 -3.11 -14.26
C ALA A 570 -13.43 -3.03 -15.44
N LEU A 571 -12.48 -2.08 -15.42
CA LEU A 571 -11.45 -1.92 -16.45
C LEU A 571 -10.49 -3.11 -16.46
N LEU A 572 -10.05 -3.58 -15.29
CA LEU A 572 -9.20 -4.76 -15.16
C LEU A 572 -9.87 -6.01 -15.76
N THR A 573 -11.19 -6.17 -15.59
CA THR A 573 -11.95 -7.32 -16.13
C THR A 573 -12.51 -7.11 -17.53
N SER A 574 -12.24 -5.96 -18.16
CA SER A 574 -12.68 -5.63 -19.52
C SER A 574 -11.65 -6.04 -20.56
N LEU A 575 -12.07 -6.84 -21.56
CA LEU A 575 -11.20 -7.28 -22.67
C LEU A 575 -10.84 -6.15 -23.65
N VAL A 576 -11.63 -5.07 -23.70
CA VAL A 576 -11.40 -3.97 -24.64
C VAL A 576 -10.48 -2.89 -24.09
N VAL A 577 -9.98 -3.07 -22.87
CA VAL A 577 -8.98 -2.20 -22.25
C VAL A 577 -7.69 -3.01 -22.17
N PRO A 578 -6.56 -2.52 -22.74
CA PRO A 578 -5.30 -3.23 -22.65
C PRO A 578 -4.87 -3.42 -21.19
N VAL A 579 -4.04 -4.42 -20.95
CA VAL A 579 -3.37 -4.59 -19.66
C VAL A 579 -2.30 -3.51 -19.53
N GLU A 580 -2.34 -2.77 -18.43
CA GLU A 580 -1.36 -1.73 -18.14
C GLU A 580 -0.28 -2.27 -17.20
N PRO A 581 1.00 -2.04 -17.51
CA PRO A 581 2.08 -2.31 -16.56
C PRO A 581 1.85 -1.52 -15.28
N VAL A 582 1.85 -2.19 -14.14
CA VAL A 582 1.81 -1.52 -12.84
C VAL A 582 3.25 -1.16 -12.47
N PRO A 583 3.54 0.11 -12.13
CA PRO A 583 4.86 0.50 -11.69
C PRO A 583 5.31 -0.30 -10.46
N GLU A 584 6.55 -0.72 -10.47
CA GLU A 584 7.21 -1.26 -9.29
C GLU A 584 7.19 -0.24 -8.16
N ARG A 585 7.01 -0.74 -6.92
CA ARG A 585 7.01 0.10 -5.73
C ARG A 585 7.67 -0.61 -4.55
N THR A 586 8.16 0.17 -3.60
CA THR A 586 8.65 -0.32 -2.31
C THR A 586 7.68 0.10 -1.21
N THR A 587 7.33 -0.81 -0.29
CA THR A 587 6.39 -0.52 0.80
C THR A 587 7.05 0.26 1.93
N GLU A 588 6.26 0.71 2.91
CA GLU A 588 6.78 1.35 4.14
C GLU A 588 7.68 0.39 4.95
N ARG A 589 7.60 -0.92 4.68
CA ARG A 589 8.42 -1.96 5.31
C ARG A 589 9.61 -2.43 4.48
N GLU A 590 9.90 -1.72 3.38
CA GLU A 590 10.99 -2.03 2.45
C GLU A 590 10.83 -3.36 1.70
N ILE A 591 9.58 -3.82 1.54
CA ILE A 591 9.28 -4.92 0.62
C ILE A 591 9.12 -4.33 -0.78
N ARG A 592 9.90 -4.83 -1.73
CA ARG A 592 9.80 -4.46 -3.14
C ARG A 592 8.70 -5.30 -3.79
N VAL A 593 7.73 -4.62 -4.42
CA VAL A 593 6.54 -5.24 -5.02
C VAL A 593 6.55 -5.01 -6.52
N VAL A 594 6.50 -6.10 -7.28
CA VAL A 594 6.46 -6.10 -8.75
C VAL A 594 5.23 -6.87 -9.23
N VAL A 595 4.38 -6.25 -10.04
CA VAL A 595 3.25 -6.94 -10.68
C VAL A 595 3.65 -7.39 -12.08
N LYS A 596 3.42 -8.67 -12.40
CA LYS A 596 3.79 -9.29 -13.67
C LYS A 596 2.77 -10.35 -14.12
N ASP A 597 3.02 -10.93 -15.28
CA ASP A 597 2.20 -12.01 -15.89
C ASP A 597 0.71 -11.66 -15.97
N GLN A 598 0.43 -10.38 -16.16
CA GLN A 598 -0.92 -9.85 -16.19
C GLN A 598 -1.65 -10.33 -17.45
N SER A 599 -2.86 -10.86 -17.30
CA SER A 599 -3.66 -11.32 -18.44
C SER A 599 -5.15 -11.13 -18.20
N LYS A 600 -5.89 -10.97 -19.31
CA LYS A 600 -7.35 -10.85 -19.30
C LYS A 600 -7.98 -11.97 -20.11
N SER A 601 -9.08 -12.49 -19.59
CA SER A 601 -10.01 -13.35 -20.31
C SER A 601 -11.44 -12.85 -20.03
N PRO A 602 -12.49 -13.35 -20.72
CA PRO A 602 -13.85 -12.86 -20.47
C PRO A 602 -14.19 -12.82 -18.98
N GLN A 603 -14.51 -11.62 -18.47
CA GLN A 603 -14.85 -11.36 -17.06
C GLN A 603 -13.74 -11.67 -16.04
N THR A 604 -12.53 -11.98 -16.46
CA THR A 604 -11.45 -12.39 -15.55
C THR A 604 -10.18 -11.63 -15.83
N TYR A 605 -9.50 -11.26 -14.76
CA TYR A 605 -8.17 -10.69 -14.76
C TYR A 605 -7.28 -11.51 -13.84
N LEU A 606 -6.06 -11.75 -14.30
CA LEU A 606 -5.02 -12.48 -13.59
C LEU A 606 -3.79 -11.60 -13.48
N GLU A 607 -3.15 -11.64 -12.33
CA GLU A 607 -1.84 -11.03 -12.10
C GLU A 607 -1.01 -11.89 -11.15
N THR A 608 0.31 -11.81 -11.30
CA THR A 608 1.27 -12.36 -10.35
C THR A 608 1.96 -11.19 -9.66
N ARG A 609 1.94 -11.15 -8.33
CA ARG A 609 2.65 -10.16 -7.52
C ARG A 609 3.88 -10.81 -6.92
N ALA A 610 5.06 -10.31 -7.28
CA ALA A 610 6.32 -10.70 -6.66
C ALA A 610 6.64 -9.76 -5.49
N TYR A 611 7.03 -10.35 -4.36
CA TYR A 611 7.46 -9.70 -3.13
C TYR A 611 8.91 -10.08 -2.90
N GLU A 612 9.78 -9.08 -2.90
CA GLU A 612 11.23 -9.23 -2.67
C GLU A 612 11.55 -8.59 -1.31
N SER A 613 12.08 -9.40 -0.38
CA SER A 613 12.49 -8.97 0.95
C SER A 613 14.01 -9.03 1.06
N ASP A 614 14.66 -7.87 1.03
CA ASP A 614 16.12 -7.74 1.21
C ASP A 614 16.60 -8.25 2.58
N ASP A 615 15.70 -8.23 3.56
CA ASP A 615 16.02 -8.53 4.95
C ASP A 615 16.09 -10.03 5.22
N GLU A 616 15.29 -10.78 4.46
CA GLU A 616 15.23 -12.25 4.46
C GLU A 616 15.90 -12.85 3.22
N ASP A 617 16.45 -12.00 2.34
CA ASP A 617 17.02 -12.36 1.02
C ASP A 617 16.11 -13.37 0.28
N SER A 618 14.83 -13.02 0.16
CA SER A 618 13.79 -13.92 -0.33
C SER A 618 12.92 -13.29 -1.40
N ARG A 619 12.32 -14.16 -2.21
CA ARG A 619 11.39 -13.80 -3.27
C ARG A 619 10.23 -14.77 -3.38
N TYR A 620 9.06 -14.29 -3.00
CA TYR A 620 7.81 -15.03 -3.15
C TYR A 620 6.87 -14.36 -4.14
N GLU A 621 6.05 -15.14 -4.83
CA GLU A 621 5.04 -14.63 -5.75
C GLU A 621 3.66 -15.14 -5.41
N LEU A 622 2.68 -14.24 -5.37
CA LEU A 622 1.27 -14.57 -5.18
C LEU A 622 0.51 -14.31 -6.48
N ARG A 623 -0.15 -15.34 -7.01
CA ARG A 623 -1.04 -15.20 -8.16
C ARG A 623 -2.45 -14.90 -7.72
N LEU A 624 -2.95 -13.75 -8.13
CA LEU A 624 -4.29 -13.26 -7.84
C LEU A 624 -5.17 -13.36 -9.09
N ARG A 625 -6.43 -13.74 -8.86
CA ARG A 625 -7.50 -13.75 -9.86
C ARG A 625 -8.63 -12.86 -9.42
N LEU A 626 -8.91 -11.85 -10.23
CA LEU A 626 -10.11 -11.03 -10.14
C LEU A 626 -11.14 -11.56 -11.14
N THR A 627 -12.34 -11.86 -10.67
CA THR A 627 -13.46 -12.31 -11.50
C THR A 627 -14.65 -11.38 -11.33
N ARG A 628 -15.19 -10.89 -12.44
CA ARG A 628 -16.48 -10.19 -12.47
C ARG A 628 -17.61 -11.21 -12.48
N THR A 629 -18.42 -11.20 -11.44
CA THR A 629 -19.49 -12.19 -11.21
C THR A 629 -20.88 -11.69 -11.63
N ALA A 630 -21.05 -10.37 -11.82
CA ALA A 630 -22.25 -9.75 -12.38
C ALA A 630 -21.91 -8.43 -13.09
#